data_AF-A0A959E678-F1
#
_entry.id   AF-A0A959E678-F1
#
_cell.length_a   1.000
_cell.length_b   1.000
_cell.length_c   1.000
_cell.angle_alpha   90.00
_cell.angle_beta   90.00
_cell.angle_gamma   90.00
#
_symmetry.space_group_name_H-M   'P 1'
#
loop_
_entity.id
_entity.type
_entity.pdbx_description
1 polymer ?
#
loop_
_entity_poly.entity_id
_entity_poly.type
_entity_poly.pdbx_seq_one_letter_code
_entity_poly.pdbx_strand_id
1 'polypeptide(L)'
;WTLGTGSNPGELPALLKKLKDKFPDTFQLYFGRHGVDIDRSTNSVGGYLTLDGKTVNTPEIKNKFREKEWVYRFWRAGGDRFVQAIEVEHALSRLRTFYWTYKVHGFALNEIITSEFGVGLLLDNHVNLPALVKKALHKAMEETGLKDPGLWTSKEERKVLEKYIANRNTKIDGFGPMANALSRADTTRRYVSNGIISDERGTFRFTDVRARGMGNFVPMPEGFDPAEHPDPEEGED
;
A
#
# COMPACT_ATOMS: atom_id res chain seq x y z
N TRP A 1 7.74 -2.43 6.52
CA TRP A 1 6.80 -3.46 7.03
C TRP A 1 7.04 -3.67 8.52
N THR A 2 6.01 -3.98 9.32
CA THR A 2 6.13 -4.07 10.80
C THR A 2 5.70 -5.43 11.32
N LEU A 3 6.15 -5.78 12.53
CA LEU A 3 5.66 -6.93 13.31
C LEU A 3 4.34 -6.62 14.07
N GLY A 4 3.72 -5.46 13.84
CA GLY A 4 2.54 -5.00 14.59
C GLY A 4 2.88 -4.42 15.96
N THR A 5 1.97 -3.64 16.53
CA THR A 5 2.11 -2.99 17.85
C THR A 5 1.62 -3.90 18.98
N GLY A 6 2.24 -3.84 20.16
CA GLY A 6 1.80 -4.66 21.30
C GLY A 6 1.74 -6.15 20.94
N SER A 7 0.59 -6.76 21.20
CA SER A 7 0.27 -8.13 20.79
C SER A 7 -0.39 -8.26 19.41
N ASN A 8 -0.69 -7.15 18.72
CA ASN A 8 -1.38 -7.17 17.44
C ASN A 8 -0.50 -7.76 16.33
N PRO A 9 -1.12 -8.39 15.31
CA PRO A 9 -0.40 -8.90 14.14
C PRO A 9 0.21 -7.75 13.32
N GLY A 10 1.21 -8.10 12.50
CA GLY A 10 1.83 -7.18 11.56
C GLY A 10 1.83 -7.71 10.13
N GLU A 11 2.23 -6.87 9.19
CA GLU A 11 2.31 -7.23 7.75
C GLU A 11 3.65 -7.85 7.36
N LEU A 12 4.72 -7.60 8.13
CA LEU A 12 6.02 -8.23 7.86
C LEU A 12 5.93 -9.78 7.80
N PRO A 13 5.19 -10.46 8.69
CA PRO A 13 4.90 -11.89 8.56
C PRO A 13 4.29 -12.30 7.23
N ALA A 14 3.28 -11.59 6.74
CA ALA A 14 2.63 -11.90 5.47
C ALA A 14 3.58 -11.68 4.28
N LEU A 15 4.43 -10.64 4.34
CA LEU A 15 5.48 -10.42 3.35
C LEU A 15 6.51 -11.56 3.35
N LEU A 16 7.02 -11.94 4.53
CA LEU A 16 8.00 -13.02 4.64
C LEU A 16 7.40 -14.37 4.29
N LYS A 17 6.10 -14.57 4.52
CA LYS A 17 5.36 -15.74 4.03
C LYS A 17 5.39 -15.80 2.49
N LYS A 18 5.08 -14.70 1.80
CA LYS A 18 5.18 -14.64 0.32
C LYS A 18 6.60 -14.97 -0.16
N LEU A 19 7.63 -14.45 0.53
CA LEU A 19 9.02 -14.78 0.21
C LEU A 19 9.31 -16.27 0.42
N LYS A 20 8.89 -16.86 1.55
CA LYS A 20 9.07 -18.29 1.84
C LYS A 20 8.38 -19.18 0.81
N ASP A 21 7.15 -18.83 0.43
CA ASP A 21 6.36 -19.62 -0.51
C ASP A 21 6.94 -19.57 -1.94
N LYS A 22 7.42 -18.40 -2.39
CA LYS A 22 7.91 -18.22 -3.77
C LYS A 22 9.41 -18.45 -3.95
N PHE A 23 10.21 -18.10 -2.94
CA PHE A 23 11.67 -18.15 -2.97
C PHE A 23 12.20 -18.77 -1.66
N PRO A 24 11.90 -20.05 -1.38
CA PRO A 24 12.22 -20.70 -0.11
C PRO A 24 13.71 -20.64 0.22
N ASP A 25 14.59 -20.78 -0.77
CA ASP A 25 16.05 -20.69 -0.57
C ASP A 25 16.49 -19.30 -0.13
N THR A 26 15.88 -18.25 -0.69
CA THR A 26 16.14 -16.86 -0.29
C THR A 26 15.65 -16.61 1.13
N PHE A 27 14.46 -17.11 1.47
CA PHE A 27 13.96 -17.05 2.84
C PHE A 27 14.90 -17.78 3.82
N GLN A 28 15.35 -18.98 3.47
CA GLN A 28 16.27 -19.76 4.30
C GLN A 28 17.62 -19.06 4.51
N LEU A 29 18.16 -18.44 3.46
CA LEU A 29 19.43 -17.72 3.51
C LEU A 29 19.41 -16.54 4.49
N TYR A 30 18.33 -15.75 4.51
CA TYR A 30 18.27 -14.52 5.31
C TYR A 30 17.57 -14.68 6.65
N PHE A 31 16.62 -15.62 6.77
CA PHE A 31 15.73 -15.73 7.92
C PHE A 31 15.67 -17.14 8.50
N GLY A 32 15.34 -18.15 7.68
CA GLY A 32 15.04 -19.51 8.15
C GLY A 32 16.17 -20.18 8.93
N ARG A 33 17.41 -20.12 8.41
CA ARG A 33 18.58 -20.68 9.11
C ARG A 33 18.95 -19.95 10.41
N HIS A 34 18.31 -18.82 10.70
CA HIS A 34 18.49 -18.01 11.90
C HIS A 34 17.29 -18.11 12.85
N GLY A 35 16.49 -19.16 12.72
CA GLY A 35 15.39 -19.46 13.63
C GLY A 35 14.09 -18.72 13.32
N VAL A 36 14.06 -17.83 12.31
CA VAL A 36 12.83 -17.15 11.92
C VAL A 36 11.99 -18.03 11.02
N ASP A 37 10.73 -18.24 11.41
CA ASP A 37 9.73 -18.88 10.55
C ASP A 37 8.39 -18.11 10.60
N ILE A 38 7.39 -18.59 9.85
CA ILE A 38 6.05 -18.02 9.75
C ILE A 38 5.11 -18.79 10.69
N ASP A 39 4.41 -18.06 11.56
CA ASP A 39 3.37 -18.65 12.40
C ASP A 39 2.19 -19.13 11.53
N ARG A 40 1.60 -20.28 11.88
CA ARG A 40 0.50 -20.90 11.13
C ARG A 40 -0.75 -20.02 11.02
N SER A 41 -0.94 -19.08 11.95
CA SER A 41 -2.04 -18.11 11.92
C SER A 41 -1.86 -16.99 10.89
N THR A 42 -0.70 -16.89 10.24
CA THR A 42 -0.39 -15.82 9.28
C THR A 42 -1.14 -16.01 7.96
N ASN A 43 -1.91 -15.01 7.58
CA ASN A 43 -2.67 -14.97 6.32
C ASN A 43 -1.97 -14.08 5.27
N SER A 44 -2.70 -13.73 4.20
CA SER A 44 -2.19 -12.94 3.08
C SER A 44 -1.96 -11.45 3.40
N VAL A 45 -2.58 -10.94 4.47
CA VAL A 45 -2.55 -9.53 4.88
C VAL A 45 -1.61 -9.33 6.08
N GLY A 46 -1.69 -10.18 7.10
CA GLY A 46 -0.88 -10.06 8.30
C GLY A 46 -0.83 -11.34 9.14
N GLY A 47 -0.05 -11.30 10.21
CA GLY A 47 0.09 -12.42 11.13
C GLY A 47 1.24 -12.26 12.10
N TYR A 48 1.94 -13.36 12.37
CA TYR A 48 3.07 -13.44 13.30
C TYR A 48 4.24 -14.23 12.69
N LEU A 49 5.46 -13.86 13.08
CA LEU A 49 6.62 -14.72 12.89
C LEU A 49 6.73 -15.68 14.07
N THR A 50 7.56 -16.71 13.91
CA THR A 50 8.16 -17.44 15.02
C THR A 50 9.66 -17.16 15.05
N LEU A 51 10.26 -17.21 16.24
CA LEU A 51 11.71 -17.20 16.46
C LEU A 51 12.05 -18.40 17.33
N ASP A 52 12.86 -19.31 16.79
CA ASP A 52 13.20 -20.61 17.41
C ASP A 52 11.94 -21.40 17.81
N GLY A 53 10.93 -21.37 16.94
CA GLY A 53 9.64 -22.05 17.14
C GLY A 53 8.66 -21.33 18.08
N LYS A 54 9.03 -20.18 18.66
CA LYS A 54 8.14 -19.39 19.55
C LYS A 54 7.52 -18.23 18.80
N THR A 55 6.20 -18.08 18.87
CA THR A 55 5.47 -16.98 18.24
C THR A 55 5.94 -15.61 18.75
N VAL A 56 6.15 -14.67 17.83
CA VAL A 56 6.59 -13.30 18.09
C VAL A 56 5.35 -12.40 18.27
N ASN A 57 4.64 -12.58 19.40
CA ASN A 57 3.37 -11.90 19.70
C ASN A 57 3.40 -11.05 20.98
N THR A 58 4.57 -10.86 21.61
CA THR A 58 4.71 -9.96 22.76
C THR A 58 5.70 -8.84 22.47
N PRO A 59 5.57 -7.66 23.13
CA PRO A 59 6.53 -6.57 22.99
C PRO A 59 7.97 -7.01 23.24
N GLU A 60 8.19 -7.88 24.22
CA GLU A 60 9.52 -8.36 24.62
C GLU A 60 10.18 -9.14 23.48
N ILE A 61 9.45 -10.07 22.85
CA ILE A 61 9.98 -10.86 21.73
C ILE A 61 10.13 -9.98 20.48
N LYS A 62 9.17 -9.08 20.22
CA LYS A 62 9.25 -8.12 19.10
C LYS A 62 10.46 -7.18 19.23
N ASN A 63 10.84 -6.81 20.45
CA ASN A 63 12.00 -5.95 20.69
C ASN A 63 13.32 -6.62 20.31
N LYS A 64 13.41 -7.96 20.32
CA LYS A 64 14.59 -8.67 19.79
C LYS A 64 14.85 -8.31 18.33
N PHE A 65 13.80 -8.14 17.52
CA PHE A 65 13.93 -7.75 16.11
C PHE A 65 14.41 -6.31 15.89
N ARG A 66 14.55 -5.52 16.96
CA ARG A 66 15.16 -4.18 16.93
C ARG A 66 16.66 -4.20 17.25
N GLU A 67 17.19 -5.35 17.65
CA GLU A 67 18.61 -5.51 17.92
C GLU A 67 19.44 -5.45 16.64
N LYS A 68 20.71 -5.06 16.79
CA LYS A 68 21.63 -4.82 15.66
C LYS A 68 21.75 -6.03 14.73
N GLU A 69 21.67 -7.24 15.27
CA GLU A 69 21.70 -8.46 14.47
C GLU A 69 20.55 -8.50 13.47
N TRP A 70 19.31 -8.33 13.92
CA TRP A 70 18.14 -8.37 13.05
C TRP A 70 18.11 -7.18 12.09
N VAL A 71 18.49 -5.99 12.57
CA VAL A 71 18.65 -4.82 11.70
C VAL A 71 19.62 -5.12 10.55
N TYR A 72 20.78 -5.73 10.83
CA TYR A 72 21.75 -6.12 9.81
C TYR A 72 21.19 -7.16 8.84
N ARG A 73 20.46 -8.17 9.35
CA ARG A 73 19.84 -9.23 8.52
C ARG A 73 18.81 -8.67 7.56
N PHE A 74 17.89 -7.83 8.04
CA PHE A 74 16.90 -7.16 7.19
C PHE A 74 17.56 -6.22 6.18
N TRP A 75 18.60 -5.48 6.59
CA TRP A 75 19.36 -4.65 5.67
C TRP A 75 20.02 -5.47 4.56
N ARG A 76 20.65 -6.60 4.90
CA ARG A 76 21.24 -7.54 3.92
C ARG A 76 20.18 -8.10 2.97
N ALA A 77 19.04 -8.55 3.52
CA ALA A 77 17.94 -9.09 2.74
C ALA A 77 17.36 -8.04 1.78
N GLY A 78 17.24 -6.78 2.20
CA GLY A 78 16.74 -5.69 1.36
C GLY A 78 17.62 -5.36 0.14
N GLY A 79 18.86 -5.85 0.10
CA GLY A 79 19.71 -5.79 -1.10
C GLY A 79 19.47 -6.91 -2.11
N ASP A 80 18.69 -7.94 -1.75
CA ASP A 80 18.41 -9.08 -2.61
C ASP A 80 17.23 -8.81 -3.55
N ARG A 81 17.42 -9.09 -4.85
CA ARG A 81 16.39 -8.81 -5.86
C ARG A 81 15.08 -9.57 -5.64
N PHE A 82 15.13 -10.77 -5.06
CA PHE A 82 13.92 -11.56 -4.81
C PHE A 82 13.15 -11.03 -3.61
N VAL A 83 13.86 -10.56 -2.59
CA VAL A 83 13.25 -9.85 -1.46
C VAL A 83 12.60 -8.57 -1.96
N GLN A 84 13.33 -7.75 -2.73
CA GLN A 84 12.79 -6.51 -3.33
C GLN A 84 11.55 -6.76 -4.19
N ALA A 85 11.57 -7.81 -5.03
CA ALA A 85 10.41 -8.19 -5.84
C ALA A 85 9.18 -8.51 -4.96
N ILE A 86 9.37 -9.23 -3.86
CA ILE A 86 8.30 -9.53 -2.90
C ILE A 86 7.84 -8.27 -2.16
N GLU A 87 8.73 -7.34 -1.80
CA GLU A 87 8.31 -6.07 -1.20
C GLU A 87 7.42 -5.25 -2.15
N VAL A 88 7.79 -5.19 -3.44
CA VAL A 88 7.00 -4.52 -4.47
C VAL A 88 5.66 -5.22 -4.68
N GLU A 89 5.65 -6.54 -4.83
CA GLU A 89 4.42 -7.32 -4.98
C GLU A 89 3.51 -7.16 -3.76
N HIS A 90 4.07 -7.22 -2.55
CA HIS A 90 3.31 -7.06 -1.33
C HIS A 90 2.73 -5.64 -1.20
N ALA A 91 3.49 -4.61 -1.57
CA ALA A 91 2.98 -3.24 -1.68
C ALA A 91 1.84 -3.13 -2.70
N LEU A 92 2.03 -3.60 -3.92
CA LEU A 92 0.99 -3.55 -4.97
C LEU A 92 -0.27 -4.31 -4.58
N SER A 93 -0.15 -5.42 -3.85
CA SER A 93 -1.31 -6.18 -3.39
C SER A 93 -2.22 -5.38 -2.45
N ARG A 94 -1.73 -4.31 -1.82
CA ARG A 94 -2.57 -3.41 -1.01
C ARG A 94 -3.57 -2.64 -1.86
N LEU A 95 -3.33 -2.42 -3.15
CA LEU A 95 -4.35 -1.80 -4.00
C LEU A 95 -5.66 -2.59 -3.95
N ARG A 96 -5.61 -3.91 -3.81
CA ARG A 96 -6.81 -4.77 -3.69
C ARG A 96 -7.64 -4.46 -2.45
N THR A 97 -7.05 -3.91 -1.39
CA THR A 97 -7.77 -3.64 -0.15
C THR A 97 -8.49 -2.29 -0.15
N PHE A 98 -8.12 -1.37 -1.05
CA PHE A 98 -8.65 0.01 -0.98
C PHE A 98 -8.96 0.65 -2.34
N TYR A 99 -8.24 0.32 -3.42
CA TYR A 99 -8.34 1.07 -4.68
C TYR A 99 -9.66 0.85 -5.41
N TRP A 100 -10.25 -0.35 -5.28
CA TRP A 100 -11.56 -0.68 -5.87
C TRP A 100 -12.70 -0.71 -4.85
N THR A 101 -12.39 -0.65 -3.56
CA THR A 101 -13.36 -0.85 -2.48
C THR A 101 -13.71 0.47 -1.80
N TYR A 102 -12.74 1.36 -1.60
CA TYR A 102 -12.99 2.64 -0.96
C TYR A 102 -13.77 3.55 -1.88
N LYS A 103 -14.84 4.14 -1.35
CA LYS A 103 -15.66 5.11 -2.07
C LYS A 103 -15.48 6.51 -1.51
N VAL A 104 -15.46 7.49 -2.41
CA VAL A 104 -15.50 8.92 -2.09
C VAL A 104 -16.58 9.54 -2.98
N HIS A 105 -17.58 10.18 -2.36
CA HIS A 105 -18.78 10.68 -3.06
C HIS A 105 -19.48 9.63 -3.95
N GLY A 106 -19.48 8.36 -3.52
CA GLY A 106 -20.12 7.26 -4.23
C GLY A 106 -19.28 6.63 -5.36
N PHE A 107 -18.12 7.20 -5.70
CA PHE A 107 -17.20 6.65 -6.71
C PHE A 107 -16.05 5.89 -6.05
N ALA A 108 -15.67 4.75 -6.61
CA ALA A 108 -14.47 4.03 -6.18
C ALA A 108 -13.19 4.79 -6.58
N LEU A 109 -12.08 4.56 -5.86
CA LEU A 109 -10.84 5.31 -6.13
C LEU A 109 -10.29 5.07 -7.54
N ASN A 110 -10.53 3.90 -8.12
CA ASN A 110 -10.16 3.53 -9.49
C ASN A 110 -10.97 4.25 -10.58
N GLU A 111 -12.03 4.97 -10.20
CA GLU A 111 -12.78 5.87 -11.07
C GLU A 111 -12.32 7.31 -10.89
N ILE A 112 -11.92 7.68 -9.67
CA ILE A 112 -11.48 9.04 -9.33
C ILE A 112 -10.08 9.32 -9.85
N ILE A 113 -9.10 8.47 -9.49
CA ILE A 113 -7.68 8.66 -9.77
C ILE A 113 -7.16 7.50 -10.62
N THR A 114 -6.70 7.80 -11.84
CA THR A 114 -6.35 6.76 -12.82
C THR A 114 -5.02 6.99 -13.53
N SER A 115 -4.31 8.08 -13.22
CA SER A 115 -2.90 8.26 -13.62
C SER A 115 -1.96 7.38 -12.78
N GLU A 116 -0.84 6.93 -13.36
CA GLU A 116 0.17 6.16 -12.62
C GLU A 116 0.72 6.97 -11.43
N PHE A 117 0.96 8.27 -11.64
CA PHE A 117 1.34 9.18 -10.57
C PHE A 117 0.31 9.24 -9.44
N GLY A 118 -0.96 9.45 -9.77
CA GLY A 118 -2.02 9.56 -8.78
C GLY A 118 -2.18 8.27 -7.97
N VAL A 119 -2.18 7.11 -8.63
CA VAL A 119 -2.22 5.81 -7.96
C VAL A 119 -0.98 5.59 -7.08
N GLY A 120 0.21 6.02 -7.54
CA GLY A 120 1.42 6.02 -6.73
C GLY A 120 1.28 6.83 -5.45
N LEU A 121 0.64 8.01 -5.50
CA LEU A 121 0.37 8.83 -4.31
C LEU A 121 -0.64 8.19 -3.36
N LEU A 122 -1.70 7.57 -3.89
CA LEU A 122 -2.68 6.85 -3.08
C LEU A 122 -2.03 5.67 -2.34
N LEU A 123 -1.22 4.87 -3.05
CA LEU A 123 -0.50 3.75 -2.46
C LEU A 123 0.51 4.22 -1.40
N ASP A 124 1.26 5.30 -1.70
CA ASP A 124 2.20 5.94 -0.78
C ASP A 124 1.52 6.37 0.53
N ASN A 125 0.36 7.04 0.42
CA ASN A 125 -0.44 7.42 1.58
C ASN A 125 -0.97 6.18 2.30
N HIS A 126 -1.52 5.20 1.59
CA HIS A 126 -2.12 4.02 2.21
C HIS A 126 -1.07 3.21 2.99
N VAL A 127 0.16 3.12 2.48
CA VAL A 127 1.27 2.44 3.17
C VAL A 127 1.68 3.16 4.47
N ASN A 128 1.52 4.49 4.55
CA ASN A 128 1.93 5.28 5.72
C ASN A 128 0.81 5.50 6.74
N LEU A 129 -0.38 5.88 6.27
CA LEU A 129 -1.53 6.25 7.08
C LEU A 129 -2.83 5.93 6.32
N PRO A 130 -3.29 4.66 6.33
CA PRO A 130 -4.42 4.18 5.53
C PRO A 130 -5.69 5.03 5.64
N ALA A 131 -6.11 5.35 6.87
CA ALA A 131 -7.35 6.09 7.14
C ALA A 131 -7.37 7.51 6.54
N LEU A 132 -6.20 8.10 6.25
CA LEU A 132 -6.13 9.45 5.68
C LEU A 132 -6.44 9.47 4.18
N VAL A 133 -6.38 8.34 3.47
CA VAL A 133 -6.58 8.28 2.02
C VAL A 133 -7.95 8.84 1.61
N LYS A 134 -9.03 8.29 2.17
CA LYS A 134 -10.39 8.73 1.84
C LYS A 134 -10.63 10.17 2.27
N LYS A 135 -10.26 10.52 3.50
CA LYS A 135 -10.47 11.84 4.09
C LYS A 135 -9.79 12.94 3.29
N ALA A 136 -8.53 12.74 2.91
CA ALA A 136 -7.79 13.71 2.12
C ALA A 136 -8.34 13.85 0.69
N LEU A 137 -8.82 12.75 0.09
CA LEU A 137 -9.39 12.76 -1.26
C LEU A 137 -10.79 13.37 -1.29
N HIS A 138 -11.65 13.04 -0.30
CA HIS A 138 -12.95 13.67 -0.11
C HIS A 138 -12.82 15.18 -0.02
N LYS A 139 -11.98 15.66 0.90
CA LYS A 139 -11.71 17.10 1.04
C LYS A 139 -11.14 17.72 -0.24
N ALA A 140 -10.31 16.99 -0.99
CA ALA A 140 -9.77 17.49 -2.26
C ALA A 140 -10.86 17.66 -3.33
N MET A 141 -11.81 16.73 -3.41
CA MET A 141 -12.96 16.83 -4.32
C MET A 141 -13.90 17.96 -3.90
N GLU A 142 -14.15 18.14 -2.60
CA GLU A 142 -14.93 19.28 -2.07
C GLU A 142 -14.30 20.62 -2.43
N GLU A 143 -12.99 20.78 -2.18
CA GLU A 143 -12.26 22.04 -2.44
C GLU A 143 -12.16 22.39 -3.92
N THR A 144 -12.20 21.41 -4.81
CA THR A 144 -12.17 21.63 -6.26
C THR A 144 -13.57 21.78 -6.87
N GLY A 145 -14.61 21.34 -6.15
CA GLY A 145 -15.99 21.27 -6.65
C GLY A 145 -16.19 20.22 -7.74
N LEU A 146 -15.23 19.34 -7.99
CA LEU A 146 -15.27 18.31 -9.02
C LEU A 146 -15.99 17.07 -8.48
N LYS A 147 -17.20 16.80 -8.99
CA LYS A 147 -18.10 15.77 -8.44
C LYS A 147 -18.22 14.49 -9.28
N ASP A 148 -17.97 14.56 -10.57
CA ASP A 148 -18.15 13.43 -11.50
C ASP A 148 -16.85 13.09 -12.23
N PRO A 149 -16.09 12.08 -11.75
CA PRO A 149 -14.85 11.64 -12.38
C PRO A 149 -15.01 11.14 -13.82
N GLY A 150 -16.21 10.74 -14.24
CA GLY A 150 -16.48 10.27 -15.60
C GLY A 150 -16.25 11.37 -16.66
N LEU A 151 -16.36 12.63 -16.26
CA LEU A 151 -16.19 13.81 -17.12
C LEU A 151 -14.78 14.41 -17.06
N TRP A 152 -13.88 13.85 -16.25
CA TRP A 152 -12.56 14.44 -16.01
C TRP A 152 -11.59 14.13 -17.14
N THR A 153 -10.75 15.12 -17.46
CA THR A 153 -9.51 14.94 -18.19
C THR A 153 -8.32 14.88 -17.23
N SER A 154 -7.11 14.74 -17.75
CA SER A 154 -5.87 14.88 -16.96
C SER A 154 -5.80 16.21 -16.20
N LYS A 155 -6.46 17.26 -16.70
CA LYS A 155 -6.48 18.59 -16.04
C LYS A 155 -7.27 18.55 -14.73
N GLU A 156 -8.44 17.93 -14.74
CA GLU A 156 -9.31 17.82 -13.57
C GLU A 156 -8.68 16.90 -12.51
N GLU A 157 -8.16 15.74 -12.93
CA GLU A 157 -7.45 14.84 -12.00
C GLU A 157 -6.24 15.53 -11.37
N ARG A 158 -5.46 16.31 -12.13
CA ARG A 158 -4.32 17.06 -11.60
C ARG A 158 -4.73 18.08 -10.53
N LYS A 159 -5.83 18.82 -10.73
CA LYS A 159 -6.35 19.76 -9.72
C LYS A 159 -6.72 19.04 -8.42
N VAL A 160 -7.38 17.88 -8.52
CA VAL A 160 -7.72 17.07 -7.35
C VAL A 160 -6.46 16.57 -6.66
N LEU A 161 -5.46 16.09 -7.42
CA LEU A 161 -4.20 15.61 -6.86
C LEU A 161 -3.39 16.71 -6.17
N GLU A 162 -3.38 17.94 -6.70
CA GLU A 162 -2.75 19.09 -6.04
C GLU A 162 -3.38 19.34 -4.65
N LYS A 163 -4.72 19.31 -4.56
CA LYS A 163 -5.42 19.43 -3.28
C LYS A 163 -5.20 18.23 -2.38
N TYR A 164 -5.19 17.02 -2.93
CA TYR A 164 -4.91 15.80 -2.19
C TYR A 164 -3.52 15.83 -1.53
N ILE A 165 -2.48 16.27 -2.26
CA ILE A 165 -1.11 16.43 -1.76
C ILE A 165 -1.04 17.47 -0.62
N ALA A 166 -1.77 18.58 -0.74
CA ALA A 166 -1.86 19.56 0.34
C ALA A 166 -2.57 18.97 1.57
N ASN A 167 -3.69 18.28 1.35
CA ASN A 167 -4.53 17.70 2.40
C ASN A 167 -3.80 16.64 3.21
N ARG A 168 -3.02 15.75 2.58
CA ARG A 168 -2.20 14.77 3.29
C ARG A 168 -1.11 15.38 4.20
N ASN A 169 -0.79 16.66 4.03
CA ASN A 169 0.14 17.41 4.87
C ASN A 169 -0.54 18.24 5.98
N THR A 170 -1.84 18.04 6.21
CA THR A 170 -2.62 18.80 7.21
C THR A 170 -3.36 17.88 8.16
N LYS A 171 -3.92 18.46 9.24
CA LYS A 171 -4.81 17.75 10.14
C LYS A 171 -6.22 17.69 9.53
N ILE A 172 -6.80 16.50 9.42
CA ILE A 172 -8.15 16.26 8.88
C ILE A 172 -8.91 15.35 9.84
N ASP A 173 -10.09 15.78 10.31
CA ASP A 173 -10.97 15.02 11.21
C ASP A 173 -10.26 14.39 12.42
N GLY A 174 -9.36 15.14 13.06
CA GLY A 174 -8.59 14.62 14.20
C GLY A 174 -7.34 13.82 13.83
N PHE A 175 -7.19 13.37 12.59
CA PHE A 175 -5.99 12.69 12.09
C PHE A 175 -4.87 13.68 11.81
N GLY A 176 -3.69 13.39 12.34
CA GLY A 176 -2.47 14.18 12.06
C GLY A 176 -2.00 14.05 10.61
N PRO A 177 -1.08 14.93 10.17
CA PRO A 177 -0.54 14.89 8.82
C PRO A 177 0.27 13.61 8.59
N MET A 178 0.31 13.17 7.33
CA MET A 178 1.22 12.14 6.87
C MET A 178 2.67 12.60 7.06
N ALA A 179 3.54 11.70 7.52
CA ALA A 179 4.95 12.02 7.73
C ALA A 179 5.65 12.37 6.40
N ASN A 180 6.31 13.53 6.35
CA ASN A 180 7.05 14.02 5.18
C ASN A 180 6.21 14.09 3.89
N ALA A 181 4.92 14.39 4.00
CA ALA A 181 3.97 14.25 2.91
C ALA A 181 4.39 15.00 1.63
N LEU A 182 4.91 16.23 1.72
CA LEU A 182 5.33 16.98 0.52
C LEU A 182 6.57 16.36 -0.15
N SER A 183 7.63 16.10 0.61
CA SER A 183 8.87 15.49 0.09
C SER A 183 8.64 14.12 -0.57
N ARG A 184 7.71 13.32 -0.03
CA ARG A 184 7.30 12.05 -0.64
C ARG A 184 6.59 12.28 -1.98
N ALA A 185 5.73 13.29 -2.09
CA ALA A 185 5.03 13.61 -3.34
C ALA A 185 6.01 14.10 -4.41
N ASP A 186 6.98 14.94 -4.02
CA ASP A 186 8.05 15.42 -4.90
C ASP A 186 8.91 14.25 -5.39
N THR A 187 9.20 13.28 -4.53
CA THR A 187 9.92 12.07 -4.91
C THR A 187 9.14 11.28 -5.97
N THR A 188 7.84 11.06 -5.79
CA THR A 188 6.99 10.43 -6.80
C THR A 188 6.94 11.24 -8.09
N ARG A 189 6.90 12.58 -8.01
CA ARG A 189 6.89 13.49 -9.17
C ARG A 189 8.17 13.37 -10.00
N ARG A 190 9.33 13.14 -9.38
CA ARG A 190 10.60 12.93 -10.13
C ARG A 190 10.51 11.76 -11.10
N TYR A 191 9.75 10.70 -10.80
CA TYR A 191 9.53 9.61 -11.74
C TYR A 191 8.74 10.04 -12.98
N VAL A 192 7.81 11.01 -12.83
CA VAL A 192 7.12 11.62 -13.97
C VAL A 192 8.08 12.48 -14.79
N SER A 193 8.86 13.34 -14.13
CA SER A 193 9.86 14.17 -14.81
C SER A 193 10.91 13.35 -15.57
N ASN A 194 11.22 12.15 -15.08
CA ASN A 194 12.16 11.22 -15.72
C ASN A 194 11.50 10.32 -16.78
N GLY A 195 10.20 10.46 -17.06
CA GLY A 195 9.47 9.65 -18.04
C GLY A 195 9.30 8.18 -17.65
N ILE A 196 9.41 7.86 -16.35
CA ILE A 196 9.27 6.49 -15.82
C ILE A 196 7.80 6.13 -15.59
N ILE A 197 7.00 7.09 -15.15
CA ILE A 197 5.54 6.96 -14.98
C ILE A 197 4.85 8.19 -15.58
N SER A 198 3.58 8.06 -15.93
CA SER A 198 2.75 9.13 -16.47
C SER A 198 1.85 9.78 -15.41
N ASP A 199 1.58 11.07 -15.61
CA ASP A 199 0.56 11.81 -14.86
C ASP A 199 -0.71 12.08 -15.67
N GLU A 200 -0.83 11.46 -16.84
CA GLU A 200 -2.03 11.51 -17.66
C GLU A 200 -3.11 10.58 -17.10
N ARG A 201 -4.36 11.04 -17.12
CA ARG A 201 -5.52 10.27 -16.70
C ARG A 201 -5.63 8.98 -17.53
N GLY A 202 -5.96 7.88 -16.87
CA GLY A 202 -6.16 6.58 -17.50
C GLY A 202 -4.87 5.88 -17.92
N THR A 203 -3.70 6.30 -17.44
CA THR A 203 -2.42 5.63 -17.74
C THR A 203 -2.13 4.46 -16.82
N PHE A 204 -2.66 4.47 -15.59
CA PHE A 204 -2.49 3.34 -14.69
C PHE A 204 -3.20 2.11 -15.26
N ARG A 205 -2.48 0.99 -15.24
CA ARG A 205 -2.96 -0.32 -15.65
C ARG A 205 -2.59 -1.31 -14.58
N PHE A 206 -3.57 -1.71 -13.78
CA PHE A 206 -3.41 -2.87 -12.93
C PHE A 206 -3.53 -4.11 -13.80
N THR A 207 -2.41 -4.76 -14.09
CA THR A 207 -2.42 -6.01 -14.87
C THR A 207 -1.82 -7.12 -14.05
N ASP A 208 -2.55 -8.23 -13.91
CA ASP A 208 -1.94 -9.55 -13.81
C ASP A 208 -1.53 -9.98 -15.22
N VAL A 209 -0.50 -9.31 -15.80
CA VAL A 209 0.16 -9.54 -17.10
C VAL A 209 -0.70 -9.64 -18.39
N ARG A 210 -2.02 -9.88 -18.37
CA ARG A 210 -2.76 -10.35 -19.57
C ARG A 210 -3.93 -9.53 -20.11
N ALA A 211 -4.45 -8.52 -19.42
CA ALA A 211 -5.63 -7.78 -19.92
C ALA A 211 -5.34 -6.29 -20.14
N ARG A 212 -5.23 -5.87 -21.41
CA ARG A 212 -5.16 -4.44 -21.80
C ARG A 212 -6.46 -4.05 -22.50
N GLY A 213 -7.31 -3.32 -21.80
CA GLY A 213 -8.49 -2.65 -22.35
C GLY A 213 -8.33 -1.12 -22.31
N MET A 214 -8.96 -0.41 -23.25
CA MET A 214 -9.05 1.05 -23.25
C MET A 214 -10.38 1.47 -22.61
N GLY A 215 -10.33 1.95 -21.37
CA GLY A 215 -11.43 2.57 -20.65
C GLY A 215 -10.90 3.65 -19.70
N ASN A 216 -11.76 4.60 -19.31
CA ASN A 216 -11.42 5.72 -18.41
C ASN A 216 -11.40 5.34 -16.92
N PHE A 217 -11.56 4.05 -16.62
CA PHE A 217 -11.47 3.47 -15.28
C PHE A 217 -10.46 2.32 -15.29
N VAL A 218 -9.88 2.01 -14.15
CA VAL A 218 -8.96 0.86 -14.02
C VAL A 218 -9.79 -0.36 -13.62
N PRO A 219 -9.93 -1.39 -14.48
CA PRO A 219 -10.76 -2.54 -14.17
C PRO A 219 -10.26 -3.26 -12.93
N MET A 220 -11.17 -3.96 -12.24
CA MET A 220 -10.78 -4.88 -11.18
C MET A 220 -9.89 -6.00 -11.74
N PRO A 221 -8.94 -6.53 -10.93
CA PRO A 221 -8.17 -7.70 -11.33
C PRO A 221 -9.09 -8.90 -11.57
N GLU A 222 -8.70 -9.80 -12.48
CA GLU A 222 -9.44 -11.05 -12.70
C GLU A 222 -9.47 -11.89 -11.41
N GLY A 223 -10.66 -12.38 -11.04
CA GLY A 223 -10.86 -13.16 -9.81
C GLY A 223 -10.83 -12.34 -8.51
N PHE A 224 -10.77 -11.02 -8.57
CA PHE A 224 -10.94 -10.16 -7.39
C PHE A 224 -12.41 -10.10 -6.96
N ASP A 225 -12.70 -10.50 -5.73
CA ASP A 225 -13.99 -10.30 -5.08
C ASP A 225 -13.89 -9.16 -4.04
N PRO A 226 -14.53 -8.00 -4.27
CA PRO A 226 -14.57 -6.91 -3.29
C PRO A 226 -15.11 -7.33 -1.92
N ALA A 227 -15.98 -8.35 -1.84
CA ALA A 227 -16.55 -8.83 -0.59
C ALA A 227 -15.52 -9.51 0.33
N GLU A 228 -14.40 -9.99 -0.22
CA GLU A 228 -13.27 -10.53 0.56
C GLU A 228 -12.39 -9.40 1.15
N HIS A 229 -12.62 -8.16 0.72
CA HIS A 229 -11.87 -6.97 1.13
C HIS A 229 -12.82 -5.82 1.52
N PRO A 230 -13.73 -6.04 2.48
CA PRO A 230 -14.73 -5.04 2.83
C PRO A 230 -14.04 -3.77 3.34
N ASP A 231 -14.63 -2.63 3.02
CA ASP A 231 -14.18 -1.35 3.54
C ASP A 231 -14.36 -1.34 5.07
N PRO A 232 -13.28 -1.20 5.87
CA PRO A 232 -13.36 -1.26 7.32
C PRO A 232 -14.19 -0.12 7.92
N GLU A 233 -14.50 0.94 7.15
CA GLU A 233 -15.29 2.08 7.61
C GLU A 233 -16.75 2.05 7.13
N GLU A 234 -17.18 1.11 6.27
CA GLU A 234 -18.60 0.99 5.83
C GLU A 234 -19.52 0.37 6.90
N GLY A 235 -19.03 0.11 8.12
CA GLY A 235 -19.77 -0.50 9.24
C GLY A 235 -20.08 0.41 10.42
N GLU A 236 -19.81 1.71 10.33
CA GLU A 236 -20.01 2.70 11.41
C GLU A 236 -21.08 3.77 11.05
N ASP A 237 -22.21 3.33 10.47
CA ASP A 237 -23.43 4.16 10.36
C ASP A 237 -24.39 3.92 11.55
#